data_AF-A0A5N6K330-F1
#
_entry.id   AF-A0A5N6K330-F1
#
_cell.length_a   1.000
_cell.length_b   1.000
_cell.length_c   1.000
_cell.angle_alpha   90.00
_cell.angle_beta   90.00
_cell.angle_gamma   90.00
#
_symmetry.space_group_name_H-M   'P 1'
#
loop_
_entity.id
_entity.type
_entity.pdbx_description
1 polymer ?
#
loop_
_entity_poly.entity_id
_entity_poly.type
_entity_poly.pdbx_seq_one_letter_code
_entity_poly.pdbx_strand_id
1 'polypeptide(L)'
;MAGLAVGASAVYTPEEGVSIAMLSADIAHLKKVFEKDSGQSRAGRLILINEKASKVYHAKLIADMIREEARDRFESRDSIPGHVQQGGTPSPMDRTRAVRLAIKCIEHLEKFGHQTDKEIIADKQSSSVIGIKGAKVVFSSMVDVEENETDWPNRRPKDEFWLGLKDTVDILAGRPDVPRPEGKLIGWKAKDSKRGLI
;
A
#
# COMPACT_ATOMS: atom_id res chain seq x y z
N MET A 1 1.41 -6.10 2.73
CA MET A 1 2.10 -6.52 3.97
C MET A 1 1.15 -6.81 5.13
N ALA A 2 0.42 -5.81 5.66
CA ALA A 2 -0.49 -6.03 6.80
C ALA A 2 -1.51 -7.16 6.54
N GLY A 3 -2.08 -7.20 5.34
CA GLY A 3 -3.06 -8.25 4.96
C GLY A 3 -2.49 -9.66 5.02
N LEU A 4 -1.22 -9.84 4.66
CA LEU A 4 -0.53 -11.12 4.77
C LEU A 4 -0.29 -11.51 6.22
N ALA A 5 0.10 -10.56 7.07
CA ALA A 5 0.39 -10.81 8.47
C ALA A 5 -0.85 -11.19 9.29
N VAL A 6 -2.01 -10.60 8.97
CA VAL A 6 -3.27 -10.84 9.71
C VAL A 6 -4.21 -11.85 9.07
N GLY A 7 -3.86 -12.39 7.89
CA GLY A 7 -4.74 -13.27 7.13
C GLY A 7 -6.03 -12.57 6.68
N ALA A 8 -5.91 -11.35 6.14
CA ALA A 8 -7.06 -10.60 5.66
C ALA A 8 -7.76 -11.33 4.50
N SER A 9 -9.09 -11.32 4.50
CA SER A 9 -9.92 -11.94 3.47
C SER A 9 -9.86 -11.22 2.12
N ALA A 10 -9.67 -9.90 2.15
CA ALA A 10 -9.44 -9.08 0.96
C ALA A 10 -8.58 -7.86 1.34
N VAL A 11 -7.82 -7.35 0.37
CA VAL A 11 -6.99 -6.15 0.53
C VAL A 11 -7.23 -5.23 -0.67
N TYR A 12 -7.78 -4.04 -0.41
CA TYR A 12 -7.96 -3.00 -1.44
C TYR A 12 -6.81 -2.00 -1.39
N THR A 13 -6.20 -1.76 -2.55
CA THR A 13 -4.97 -0.98 -2.70
C THR A 13 -5.16 0.12 -3.74
N PRO A 14 -4.43 1.25 -3.67
CA PRO A 14 -4.52 2.33 -4.67
C PRO A 14 -4.06 1.93 -6.08
N GLU A 15 -3.21 0.91 -6.19
CA GLU A 15 -2.67 0.38 -7.45
C GLU A 15 -3.75 -0.33 -8.27
N GLU A 16 -4.62 -1.11 -7.62
CA GLU A 16 -5.69 -1.85 -8.27
C GLU A 16 -6.99 -1.03 -8.32
N GLY A 17 -7.23 -0.21 -7.30
CA GLY A 17 -8.49 0.50 -7.11
C GLY A 17 -9.60 -0.41 -6.56
N VAL A 18 -10.84 0.06 -6.64
CA VAL A 18 -12.03 -0.68 -6.18
C VAL A 18 -13.16 -0.50 -7.18
N SER A 19 -13.80 -1.59 -7.58
CA SER A 19 -14.96 -1.61 -8.48
C SER A 19 -16.17 -2.27 -7.81
N ILE A 20 -17.37 -1.95 -8.28
CA ILE A 20 -18.61 -2.57 -7.80
C ILE A 20 -18.60 -4.08 -8.05
N ALA A 21 -18.10 -4.51 -9.21
CA ALA A 21 -18.01 -5.93 -9.56
C ALA A 21 -17.10 -6.69 -8.59
N MET A 22 -15.95 -6.10 -8.23
CA MET A 22 -15.04 -6.66 -7.23
C MET A 22 -15.73 -6.77 -5.86
N LEU A 23 -16.32 -5.67 -5.38
CA LEU A 23 -17.02 -5.63 -4.09
C LEU A 23 -18.16 -6.66 -4.02
N SER A 24 -18.93 -6.78 -5.09
CA SER A 24 -20.02 -7.76 -5.18
C SER A 24 -19.51 -9.19 -5.10
N ALA A 25 -18.41 -9.51 -5.79
CA ALA A 25 -17.78 -10.83 -5.72
C ALA A 25 -17.22 -11.13 -4.33
N ASP A 26 -16.58 -10.15 -3.69
CA ASP A 26 -16.06 -10.27 -2.32
C ASP A 26 -17.19 -10.47 -1.29
N ILE A 27 -18.29 -9.74 -1.41
CA ILE A 27 -19.49 -9.91 -0.57
C ILE A 27 -20.08 -11.31 -0.77
N ALA A 28 -20.22 -11.77 -2.02
CA ALA A 28 -20.73 -13.10 -2.32
C ALA A 28 -19.81 -14.20 -1.74
N HIS A 29 -18.50 -13.97 -1.76
CA HIS A 29 -17.54 -14.87 -1.13
C HIS A 29 -17.71 -14.89 0.40
N LEU A 30 -17.79 -13.74 1.05
CA LEU A 30 -18.03 -13.66 2.50
C LEU A 30 -19.31 -14.38 2.91
N LYS A 31 -20.42 -14.21 2.16
CA LYS A 31 -21.68 -14.93 2.40
C LYS A 31 -21.47 -16.45 2.41
N LYS A 32 -20.75 -16.99 1.43
CA LYS A 32 -20.43 -18.44 1.35
C LYS A 32 -19.52 -18.91 2.49
N VAL A 33 -18.61 -18.06 2.94
CA VAL A 33 -17.70 -18.37 4.04
C VAL A 33 -18.45 -18.43 5.36
N PHE A 34 -19.29 -17.44 5.67
CA PHE A 34 -20.09 -17.41 6.89
C PHE A 34 -21.23 -18.43 6.89
N GLU A 35 -21.78 -18.82 5.74
CA GLU A 35 -22.76 -19.91 5.65
C GLU A 35 -22.19 -21.26 6.09
N LYS A 36 -20.89 -21.48 5.90
CA LYS A 36 -20.19 -22.69 6.35
C LYS A 36 -19.66 -22.58 7.77
N ASP A 37 -19.79 -21.42 8.40
CA ASP A 37 -19.33 -21.21 9.76
C ASP A 37 -20.35 -21.75 10.76
N SER A 38 -19.91 -22.65 11.63
CA SER A 38 -20.74 -23.32 12.63
C SER A 38 -20.68 -22.62 14.00
N GLY A 39 -20.40 -21.31 14.02
CA GLY A 39 -20.30 -20.52 15.25
C GLY A 39 -18.99 -20.74 16.01
N GLN A 40 -17.87 -20.94 15.31
CA GLN A 40 -16.57 -21.14 15.96
C GLN A 40 -16.05 -19.83 16.59
N SER A 41 -15.39 -19.92 17.74
CA SER A 41 -14.97 -18.74 18.54
C SER A 41 -13.88 -17.85 17.90
N ARG A 42 -13.45 -18.13 16.64
CA ARG A 42 -12.34 -17.44 15.95
C ARG A 42 -12.61 -17.22 14.45
N ALA A 43 -13.86 -17.16 14.04
CA ALA A 43 -14.22 -17.05 12.62
C ALA A 43 -14.25 -15.61 12.06
N GLY A 44 -13.81 -14.62 12.85
CA GLY A 44 -13.77 -13.22 12.44
C GLY A 44 -12.98 -13.01 11.16
N ARG A 45 -13.54 -12.20 10.25
CA ARG A 45 -12.91 -11.86 8.96
C ARG A 45 -12.54 -10.39 8.94
N LEU A 46 -11.43 -10.08 8.25
CA LEU A 46 -10.90 -8.73 8.12
C LEU A 46 -10.73 -8.39 6.65
N ILE A 47 -11.19 -7.21 6.25
CA ILE A 47 -10.86 -6.60 4.96
C ILE A 47 -10.00 -5.38 5.25
N LEU A 48 -8.84 -5.30 4.61
CA LEU A 48 -7.96 -4.13 4.74
C LEU A 48 -8.15 -3.21 3.55
N ILE A 49 -8.31 -1.93 3.83
CA ILE A 49 -8.63 -0.92 2.83
C ILE A 49 -7.61 0.19 2.97
N ASN A 50 -6.78 0.40 1.95
CA ASN A 50 -5.90 1.55 1.93
C ASN A 50 -6.73 2.84 1.80
N GLU A 51 -6.37 3.88 2.52
CA GLU A 51 -7.08 5.17 2.53
C GLU A 51 -7.22 5.79 1.12
N LYS A 52 -6.25 5.54 0.23
CA LYS A 52 -6.26 6.03 -1.15
C LYS A 52 -6.72 5.00 -2.18
N ALA A 53 -7.26 3.85 -1.74
CA ALA A 53 -7.76 2.81 -2.66
C ALA A 53 -8.90 3.34 -3.55
N SER A 54 -9.79 4.16 -2.99
CA SER A 54 -10.83 4.84 -3.74
C SER A 54 -11.23 6.14 -3.04
N LYS A 55 -11.59 7.16 -3.83
CA LYS A 55 -12.20 8.39 -3.31
C LYS A 55 -13.66 8.19 -2.86
N VAL A 56 -14.30 7.13 -3.34
CA VAL A 56 -15.74 6.86 -3.12
C VAL A 56 -15.90 5.66 -2.18
N TYR A 57 -15.24 4.55 -2.49
CA TYR A 57 -15.33 3.31 -1.72
C TYR A 57 -14.42 3.34 -0.48
N HIS A 58 -14.74 4.21 0.48
CA HIS A 58 -14.05 4.27 1.77
C HIS A 58 -14.56 3.17 2.73
N ALA A 59 -13.80 2.92 3.80
CA ALA A 59 -14.06 1.80 4.72
C ALA A 59 -15.49 1.74 5.26
N LYS A 60 -16.03 2.90 5.69
CA LYS A 60 -17.41 2.99 6.17
C LYS A 60 -18.45 2.59 5.12
N LEU A 61 -18.34 3.08 3.88
CA LEU A 61 -19.29 2.74 2.81
C LEU A 61 -19.23 1.25 2.49
N ILE A 62 -18.02 0.68 2.39
CA ILE A 62 -17.85 -0.76 2.14
C ILE A 62 -18.45 -1.57 3.30
N ALA A 63 -18.21 -1.18 4.55
CA ALA A 63 -18.80 -1.84 5.71
C ALA A 63 -20.35 -1.78 5.66
N ASP A 64 -20.92 -0.61 5.38
CA ASP A 64 -22.38 -0.44 5.26
C ASP A 64 -22.97 -1.30 4.14
N MET A 65 -22.32 -1.35 2.97
CA MET A 65 -22.72 -2.23 1.86
C MET A 65 -22.68 -3.71 2.23
N ILE A 66 -21.61 -4.15 2.91
CA ILE A 66 -21.51 -5.53 3.40
C ILE A 66 -22.63 -5.83 4.41
N ARG A 67 -22.93 -4.90 5.32
CA ARG A 67 -23.95 -5.07 6.35
C ARG A 67 -25.34 -5.24 5.75
N GLU A 68 -25.70 -4.36 4.82
CA GLU A 68 -26.98 -4.41 4.11
C GLU A 68 -27.12 -5.72 3.33
N GLU A 69 -26.06 -6.11 2.61
CA GLU A 69 -26.06 -7.34 1.83
C GLU A 69 -26.06 -8.60 2.68
N ALA A 70 -25.54 -8.55 3.91
CA ALA A 70 -25.49 -9.69 4.82
C ALA A 70 -26.89 -10.15 5.26
N ARG A 71 -27.91 -9.27 5.23
CA ARG A 71 -29.30 -9.58 5.63
C ARG A 71 -29.38 -10.31 6.97
N ASP A 72 -28.75 -9.71 7.98
CA ASP A 72 -28.67 -10.21 9.36
C ASP A 72 -27.98 -11.57 9.56
N ARG A 73 -27.31 -12.12 8.52
CA ARG A 73 -26.54 -13.37 8.63
C ARG A 73 -25.19 -13.17 9.31
N PHE A 74 -24.61 -11.99 9.15
CA PHE A 74 -23.36 -11.58 9.80
C PHE A 74 -23.28 -10.06 9.86
N GLU A 75 -22.45 -9.53 10.76
CA GLU A 75 -22.25 -8.10 10.94
C GLU A 75 -20.90 -7.65 10.37
N SER A 76 -20.83 -6.44 9.85
CA SER A 76 -19.59 -5.75 9.50
C SER A 76 -19.45 -4.46 10.32
N ARG A 77 -18.22 -4.10 10.66
CA ARG A 77 -17.89 -2.83 11.32
C ARG A 77 -16.68 -2.21 10.64
N ASP A 78 -16.70 -0.91 10.46
CA ASP A 78 -15.52 -0.17 10.05
C ASP A 78 -14.65 0.15 11.26
N SER A 79 -13.34 0.18 11.04
CA SER A 79 -12.36 0.61 12.02
C SER A 79 -11.27 1.39 11.31
N ILE A 80 -11.01 2.61 11.80
CA ILE A 80 -9.97 3.48 11.29
C ILE A 80 -8.97 3.67 12.42
N PRO A 81 -7.82 2.96 12.41
CA PRO A 81 -6.80 3.12 13.45
C PRO A 81 -6.29 4.57 13.55
N GLY A 82 -6.22 5.28 12.42
CA GLY A 82 -5.76 6.67 12.37
C GLY A 82 -4.28 6.80 12.73
N HIS A 83 -3.93 7.79 13.56
CA HIS A 83 -2.55 8.15 13.86
C HIS A 83 -1.79 7.09 14.69
N VAL A 84 -2.47 6.13 15.32
CA VAL A 84 -1.81 5.05 16.06
C VAL A 84 -0.94 4.17 15.16
N GLN A 85 -1.15 4.24 13.84
CA GLN A 85 -0.31 3.59 12.82
C GLN A 85 1.12 4.14 12.79
N GLN A 86 1.36 5.36 13.29
CA GLN A 86 2.71 5.91 13.50
C GLN A 86 3.47 5.15 14.61
N GLY A 87 2.75 4.36 15.40
CA GLY A 87 3.27 3.72 16.60
C GLY A 87 3.39 4.69 17.77
N GLY A 88 3.92 4.17 18.87
CA GLY A 88 4.33 4.99 20.02
C GLY A 88 5.83 4.88 20.21
N THR A 89 6.26 3.78 20.83
CA THR A 89 7.68 3.49 21.01
C THR A 89 8.22 2.72 19.79
N PRO A 90 9.32 3.17 19.15
CA PRO A 90 9.86 2.53 17.95
C PRO A 90 10.33 1.10 18.25
N SER A 91 10.15 0.20 17.28
CA SER A 91 10.48 -1.21 17.42
C SER A 91 12.01 -1.43 17.52
N PRO A 92 12.49 -2.56 18.08
CA PRO A 92 13.92 -2.89 18.06
C PRO A 92 14.51 -2.92 16.65
N MET A 93 13.72 -3.35 15.66
CA MET A 93 14.13 -3.36 14.26
C MET A 93 14.34 -1.94 13.72
N ASP A 94 13.43 -1.00 14.02
CA ASP A 94 13.57 0.39 13.59
C ASP A 94 14.77 1.06 14.25
N ARG A 95 14.98 0.83 15.56
CA ARG A 95 16.12 1.41 16.30
C ARG A 95 17.46 0.94 15.75
N THR A 96 17.62 -0.38 15.56
CA THR A 96 18.88 -0.95 15.04
C THR A 96 19.14 -0.52 13.60
N ARG A 97 18.10 -0.49 12.74
CA ARG A 97 18.23 0.01 11.37
C ARG A 97 18.55 1.50 11.34
N ALA A 98 17.92 2.32 12.18
CA ALA A 98 18.17 3.76 12.24
C ALA A 98 19.65 4.05 12.56
N VAL A 99 20.21 3.41 13.59
CA VAL A 99 21.64 3.56 13.92
C VAL A 99 22.53 3.10 12.76
N ARG A 100 22.21 1.96 12.15
CA ARG A 100 22.98 1.44 11.01
C ARG A 100 22.98 2.39 9.82
N LEU A 101 21.82 2.96 9.48
CA LEU A 101 21.69 3.91 8.38
C LEU A 101 22.37 5.25 8.70
N ALA A 102 22.26 5.73 9.94
CA ALA A 102 22.90 6.97 10.39
C ALA A 102 24.43 6.89 10.28
N ILE A 103 25.04 5.80 10.76
CA ILE A 103 26.49 5.57 10.63
C ILE A 103 26.89 5.56 9.16
N LYS A 104 26.15 4.86 8.30
CA LYS A 104 26.42 4.81 6.84
C LYS A 104 26.32 6.18 6.18
N CYS A 105 25.38 7.03 6.60
CA CYS A 105 25.26 8.39 6.09
C CYS A 105 26.47 9.24 6.49
N ILE A 106 26.95 9.14 7.73
CA ILE A 106 28.14 9.86 8.19
C ILE A 106 29.36 9.39 7.39
N GLU A 107 29.56 8.08 7.27
CA GLU A 107 30.63 7.49 6.43
C GLU A 107 30.54 7.95 4.96
N HIS A 108 29.32 8.20 4.45
CA HIS A 108 29.13 8.71 3.09
C HIS A 108 29.52 10.18 2.98
N LEU A 109 29.12 11.01 3.94
CA LEU A 109 29.50 12.44 4.00
C LEU A 109 31.01 12.63 4.14
N GLU A 110 31.67 11.81 4.96
CA GLU A 110 33.12 11.87 5.17
C GLU A 110 33.93 11.69 3.88
N LYS A 111 33.42 10.93 2.90
CA LYS A 111 34.07 10.76 1.59
C LYS A 111 34.23 12.07 0.82
N PHE A 112 33.34 13.04 1.05
CA PHE A 112 33.36 14.34 0.40
C PHE A 112 34.17 15.37 1.21
N GLY A 113 34.53 15.09 2.46
CA GLY A 113 35.19 16.04 3.36
C GLY A 113 36.59 16.50 2.92
N HIS A 114 37.26 15.74 2.05
CA HIS A 114 38.58 16.05 1.50
C HIS A 114 38.54 16.55 0.04
N GLN A 115 37.35 16.65 -0.56
CA GLN A 115 37.17 17.08 -1.93
C GLN A 115 36.98 18.60 -2.01
N THR A 116 37.28 19.18 -3.17
CA THR A 116 36.99 20.59 -3.42
C THR A 116 35.52 20.81 -3.75
N ASP A 117 34.99 22.00 -3.48
CA ASP A 117 33.58 22.34 -3.76
C ASP A 117 33.16 22.02 -5.20
N LYS A 118 34.06 22.22 -6.17
CA LYS A 118 33.79 21.93 -7.59
C LYS A 118 33.63 20.43 -7.86
N GLU A 119 34.40 19.60 -7.19
CA GLU A 119 34.32 18.13 -7.33
C GLU A 119 33.03 17.61 -6.68
N ILE A 120 32.66 18.15 -5.51
CA ILE A 120 31.43 17.77 -4.82
C ILE A 120 30.19 18.13 -5.65
N ILE A 121 30.14 19.34 -6.23
CA ILE A 121 29.02 19.77 -7.08
C ILE A 121 28.93 18.93 -8.35
N ALA A 122 30.07 18.49 -8.90
CA ALA A 122 30.10 17.66 -10.10
C ALA A 122 29.68 16.20 -9.83
N ASP A 123 29.89 15.69 -8.61
CA ASP A 123 29.49 14.33 -8.25
C ASP A 123 27.98 14.25 -7.94
N LYS A 124 27.25 13.47 -8.73
CA LYS A 124 25.83 13.18 -8.51
C LYS A 124 25.54 12.45 -7.19
N GLN A 125 26.53 11.80 -6.58
CA GLN A 125 26.39 11.10 -5.30
C GLN A 125 26.50 12.02 -4.08
N SER A 126 26.92 13.27 -4.28
CA SER A 126 26.91 14.30 -3.22
C SER A 126 25.50 14.55 -2.69
N SER A 127 24.49 14.47 -3.57
CA SER A 127 23.06 14.47 -3.23
C SER A 127 22.47 13.09 -3.49
N SER A 128 22.36 12.28 -2.44
CA SER A 128 21.90 10.90 -2.53
C SER A 128 20.92 10.54 -1.41
N VAL A 129 20.12 9.52 -1.68
CA VAL A 129 19.19 8.92 -0.73
C VAL A 129 19.75 7.56 -0.31
N ILE A 130 19.86 7.35 0.99
CA ILE A 130 20.17 6.03 1.55
C ILE A 130 18.91 5.16 1.54
N GLY A 131 19.02 3.95 1.01
CA GLY A 131 17.92 2.99 0.93
C GLY A 131 18.37 1.57 1.18
N ILE A 132 17.40 0.65 1.26
CA ILE A 132 17.64 -0.79 1.34
C ILE A 132 17.04 -1.42 0.09
N LYS A 133 17.89 -2.01 -0.77
CA LYS A 133 17.45 -2.81 -1.92
C LYS A 133 17.78 -4.28 -1.62
N GLY A 134 16.75 -5.10 -1.42
CA GLY A 134 16.89 -6.47 -0.91
C GLY A 134 17.48 -6.49 0.51
N ALA A 135 18.67 -7.08 0.67
CA ALA A 135 19.38 -7.13 1.95
C ALA A 135 20.47 -6.06 2.10
N LYS A 136 20.77 -5.30 1.03
CA LYS A 136 21.92 -4.38 0.98
C LYS A 136 21.49 -2.93 1.25
N VAL A 137 22.34 -2.20 1.96
CA VAL A 137 22.24 -0.73 2.10
C VAL A 137 22.90 -0.10 0.88
N VAL A 138 22.19 0.78 0.18
CA VAL A 138 22.62 1.39 -1.09
C VAL A 138 22.38 2.89 -1.03
N PHE A 139 23.32 3.67 -1.58
CA PHE A 139 23.14 5.09 -1.87
C PHE A 139 22.75 5.23 -3.33
N SER A 140 21.65 5.93 -3.59
CA SER A 140 21.18 6.23 -4.96
C SER A 140 21.17 7.74 -5.14
N SER A 141 21.62 8.24 -6.30
CA SER A 141 21.59 9.69 -6.56
C SER A 141 20.15 10.18 -6.54
N MET A 142 19.91 11.35 -5.95
CA MET A 142 18.57 11.91 -5.86
C MET A 142 17.97 12.16 -7.25
N VAL A 143 18.79 12.60 -8.22
CA VAL A 143 18.37 12.86 -9.60
C VAL A 143 17.84 11.58 -10.25
N ASP A 144 18.59 10.48 -10.13
CA ASP A 144 18.21 9.21 -10.75
C ASP A 144 16.92 8.65 -10.13
N VAL A 145 16.76 8.79 -8.80
CA VAL A 145 15.56 8.35 -8.07
C VAL A 145 14.33 9.16 -8.50
N GLU A 146 14.48 10.48 -8.60
CA GLU A 146 13.42 11.41 -9.01
C GLU A 146 12.92 11.16 -10.44
N GLU A 147 13.84 11.01 -11.40
CA GLU A 147 13.49 10.88 -12.82
C GLU A 147 12.99 9.46 -13.15
N ASN A 148 13.70 8.44 -12.65
CA ASN A 148 13.50 7.07 -13.12
C ASN A 148 12.60 6.26 -12.19
N GLU A 149 12.74 6.41 -10.87
CA GLU A 149 12.09 5.50 -9.90
C GLU A 149 10.79 6.08 -9.29
N THR A 150 10.55 7.40 -9.37
CA THR A 150 9.46 8.06 -8.63
C THR A 150 8.23 8.37 -9.49
N ASP A 151 7.04 7.98 -8.99
CA ASP A 151 5.74 8.45 -9.44
C ASP A 151 5.30 9.64 -8.58
N TRP A 152 5.57 10.85 -9.07
CA TRP A 152 5.28 12.10 -8.36
C TRP A 152 3.79 12.35 -8.09
N PRO A 153 2.87 12.19 -9.07
CA PRO A 153 1.44 12.35 -8.83
C PRO A 153 0.90 11.53 -7.66
N ASN A 154 1.39 10.29 -7.50
CA ASN A 154 0.96 9.40 -6.42
C ASN A 154 1.93 9.36 -5.23
N ARG A 155 3.05 10.09 -5.31
CA ARG A 155 4.12 10.19 -4.30
C ARG A 155 4.63 8.83 -3.82
N ARG A 156 4.88 7.91 -4.75
CA ARG A 156 5.35 6.54 -4.48
C ARG A 156 6.37 6.07 -5.51
N PRO A 157 7.10 4.97 -5.26
CA PRO A 157 7.91 4.32 -6.29
C PRO A 157 7.05 3.80 -7.45
N LYS A 158 7.61 3.76 -8.66
CA LYS A 158 6.95 3.14 -9.83
C LYS A 158 6.87 1.62 -9.68
N ASP A 159 7.91 1.00 -9.12
CA ASP A 159 8.02 -0.44 -8.91
C ASP A 159 8.08 -0.78 -7.41
N GLU A 160 7.06 -1.46 -6.90
CA GLU A 160 7.00 -1.84 -5.49
C GLU A 160 7.21 -3.35 -5.29
N PHE A 161 8.14 -3.71 -4.40
CA PHE A 161 8.58 -5.09 -4.16
C PHE A 161 7.46 -6.02 -3.66
N TRP A 162 6.39 -5.46 -3.07
CA TRP A 162 5.32 -6.23 -2.45
C TRP A 162 4.13 -6.49 -3.37
N LEU A 163 4.13 -5.97 -4.61
CA LEU A 163 2.99 -6.14 -5.53
C LEU A 163 2.63 -7.62 -5.70
N GLY A 164 3.63 -8.51 -5.85
CA GLY A 164 3.41 -9.96 -5.95
C GLY A 164 2.93 -10.63 -4.66
N LEU A 165 3.08 -10.00 -3.49
CA LEU A 165 2.57 -10.55 -2.23
C LEU A 165 1.04 -10.51 -2.18
N LYS A 166 0.39 -9.64 -2.96
CA LYS A 166 -1.08 -9.56 -2.99
C LYS A 166 -1.70 -10.87 -3.47
N ASP A 167 -1.17 -11.45 -4.55
CA ASP A 167 -1.64 -12.74 -5.05
C ASP A 167 -1.43 -13.85 -4.00
N THR A 168 -0.34 -13.78 -3.23
CA THR A 168 -0.12 -14.70 -2.10
C THR A 168 -1.17 -14.54 -1.00
N VAL A 169 -1.57 -13.30 -0.67
CA VAL A 169 -2.66 -13.04 0.28
C VAL A 169 -3.98 -13.60 -0.23
N ASP A 170 -4.33 -13.35 -1.50
CA ASP A 170 -5.58 -13.81 -2.09
C ASP A 170 -5.66 -15.35 -2.07
N ILE A 171 -4.56 -16.05 -2.38
CA ILE A 171 -4.45 -17.52 -2.30
C ILE A 171 -4.63 -18.02 -0.86
N LEU A 172 -3.87 -17.48 0.10
CA LEU A 172 -3.92 -17.93 1.49
C LEU A 172 -5.25 -17.62 2.18
N ALA A 173 -5.92 -16.55 1.75
CA ALA A 173 -7.26 -16.17 2.20
C ALA A 173 -8.36 -17.05 1.60
N GLY A 174 -8.07 -17.80 0.52
CA GLY A 174 -9.06 -18.53 -0.25
C GLY A 174 -10.01 -17.63 -1.05
N ARG A 175 -9.56 -16.41 -1.35
CA ARG A 175 -10.34 -15.42 -2.10
C ARG A 175 -10.47 -15.91 -3.56
N PRO A 176 -11.69 -15.94 -4.14
CA PRO A 176 -11.89 -16.38 -5.51
C PRO A 176 -11.27 -15.37 -6.49
N ASP A 177 -11.15 -15.76 -7.75
CA ASP A 177 -10.80 -14.82 -8.81
C ASP A 177 -11.90 -13.75 -8.91
N VAL A 178 -11.52 -12.50 -8.66
CA VAL A 178 -12.42 -11.35 -8.61
C VAL A 178 -12.18 -10.46 -9.83
N PRO A 179 -13.24 -9.89 -10.43
CA PRO A 179 -13.09 -8.98 -11.55
C PRO A 179 -12.32 -7.73 -11.11
N ARG A 180 -11.16 -7.50 -11.73
CA ARG A 180 -10.34 -6.33 -11.42
C ARG A 180 -10.99 -5.04 -11.94
N PRO A 181 -10.80 -3.89 -11.27
CA PRO A 181 -11.30 -2.62 -11.76
C PRO A 181 -10.74 -2.29 -13.13
N GLU A 182 -11.56 -1.67 -13.98
CA GLU A 182 -11.10 -1.20 -15.28
C GLU A 182 -10.01 -0.14 -15.08
N GLY A 183 -8.94 -0.27 -15.87
CA GLY A 183 -7.89 0.74 -15.91
C GLY A 183 -8.44 2.10 -16.35
N LYS A 184 -7.76 3.18 -15.95
CA LYS A 184 -8.10 4.51 -16.47
C LYS A 184 -8.03 4.49 -18.00
N LEU A 185 -9.04 5.08 -18.65
CA LEU A 185 -9.02 5.27 -20.10
C LEU A 185 -7.72 5.98 -20.51
N ILE A 186 -6.92 5.32 -21.34
CA ILE A 186 -5.76 5.92 -21.98
C ILE A 186 -6.26 6.59 -23.25
N GLY A 187 -6.20 7.93 -23.30
CA GLY A 187 -6.64 8.71 -24.47
C GLY A 187 -7.75 9.70 -24.16
N TRP A 188 -8.95 9.48 -24.72
CA TRP A 188 -10.07 10.44 -24.68
C TRP A 188 -10.59 10.61 -23.25
N LYS A 189 -10.07 11.60 -22.53
CA LYS A 189 -10.73 12.12 -21.33
C LYS A 189 -12.08 12.69 -21.75
N ALA A 190 -13.14 12.29 -21.06
CA ALA A 190 -14.43 12.96 -21.18
C ALA A 190 -14.22 14.46 -20.85
N LYS A 191 -14.36 15.33 -21.85
CA LYS A 191 -14.36 16.78 -21.65
C LYS A 191 -15.65 17.16 -20.93
N ASP A 192 -15.64 17.13 -19.61
CA ASP A 192 -16.68 17.76 -18.81
C ASP A 192 -16.07 18.89 -17.98
N SER A 193 -15.97 20.06 -18.64
CA SER A 193 -15.47 21.30 -18.06
C SER A 193 -16.35 21.83 -16.91
N LYS A 194 -17.59 21.34 -16.75
CA LYS A 194 -18.47 21.76 -15.64
C LYS A 194 -18.21 21.00 -14.35
N ARG A 195 -17.56 19.85 -14.39
CA ARG A 195 -17.22 19.02 -13.21
C ARG A 195 -15.73 19.06 -12.82
N GLY A 196 -14.94 19.92 -13.47
CA GLY A 196 -13.53 20.14 -13.13
C GLY A 196 -12.59 18.99 -13.51
N LEU A 197 -13.00 18.14 -14.47
CA LEU A 197 -12.14 17.09 -15.02
C LEU A 197 -11.43 17.64 -16.26
N ILE A 198 -10.13 17.95 -16.11
CA ILE A 198 -9.19 18.29 -17.20
C ILE A 198 -8.22 17.12 -17.40
#